data_AF-A0A480AG08-F1
#
_entry.id   AF-A0A480AG08-F1
#
_cell.length_a   1.000
_cell.length_b   1.000
_cell.length_c   1.000
_cell.angle_alpha   90.00
_cell.angle_beta   90.00
_cell.angle_gamma   90.00
#
_symmetry.space_group_name_H-M   'P 1'
#
loop_
_entity.id
_entity.type
_entity.pdbx_description
1 polymer ?
#
loop_
_entity_poly.entity_id
_entity_poly.type
_entity_poly.pdbx_seq_one_letter_code
_entity_poly.pdbx_strand_id
1 'polypeptide(L)'
;MKYGIDIGHNCPPDSGASGIRSEDRLTMEVGNKVIDKLESLGHTVIPCKPNSASTVNRSLGSRCDKANNNRVDFFVSIHFNAFNGQANGTEVFAISDGGRKVAQKVLDEIVKLGFFNRGVKSGSHLYVLRRTNMPGILIEGCFIDSAKDMQIYDGEAMANAIVAGLTGKAANTPANPVPNVPVNPVPNAPANSVIDEEQNKDKSILRLQQSLNRLKITDKNNRPLTEDNSMGPATSSAIEKFQRIVGVLPTGIAGNTTWDAINQILAKRVIQGTHASGVIIKYLQYRVGADPDGIYGPKTEAAIKKFQQQNGLTADGIVGSMSWQKLIN
;
A
#
# COMPACT_ATOMS: atom_id res chain seq x y z
N MET A 1 -5.05 -26.18 -5.24
CA MET A 1 -3.93 -26.24 -4.28
C MET A 1 -4.44 -25.77 -2.93
N LYS A 2 -3.91 -26.32 -1.84
CA LYS A 2 -4.15 -25.87 -0.47
C LYS A 2 -2.92 -25.13 0.05
N TYR A 3 -3.05 -23.86 0.42
CA TYR A 3 -1.95 -23.05 0.94
C TYR A 3 -2.04 -22.92 2.47
N GLY A 4 -0.89 -23.03 3.15
CA GLY A 4 -0.74 -22.53 4.52
C GLY A 4 -0.21 -21.11 4.45
N ILE A 5 -1.00 -20.12 4.84
CA ILE A 5 -0.58 -18.71 4.87
C ILE A 5 -0.29 -18.32 6.32
N ASP A 6 0.98 -18.04 6.58
CA ASP A 6 1.50 -17.63 7.86
C ASP A 6 1.76 -16.12 7.85
N ILE A 7 0.98 -15.40 8.64
CA ILE A 7 1.13 -13.97 8.86
C ILE A 7 2.16 -13.79 9.96
N GLY A 8 3.35 -13.28 9.63
CA GLY A 8 4.45 -13.07 10.57
C GLY A 8 4.02 -12.34 11.84
N HIS A 9 4.67 -12.64 12.96
CA HIS A 9 4.44 -11.98 14.25
C HIS A 9 2.95 -11.98 14.65
N ASN A 10 2.35 -10.82 15.00
CA ASN A 10 0.93 -10.70 15.34
C ASN A 10 0.45 -11.69 16.44
N CYS A 11 1.31 -11.94 17.42
CA CYS A 11 1.09 -12.91 18.50
C CYS A 11 1.65 -12.34 19.82
N PRO A 12 0.96 -11.38 20.46
CA PRO A 12 1.50 -10.57 21.56
C PRO A 12 2.22 -11.38 22.66
N PRO A 13 3.40 -10.96 23.13
CA PRO A 13 4.06 -9.67 22.86
C PRO A 13 4.78 -9.57 21.51
N ASP A 14 4.71 -10.58 20.64
CA ASP A 14 5.43 -10.59 19.37
C ASP A 14 4.77 -9.71 18.29
N SER A 15 5.34 -8.52 18.06
CA SER A 15 4.96 -7.52 17.04
C SER A 15 5.90 -7.45 15.83
N GLY A 16 7.00 -8.21 15.84
CA GLY A 16 8.06 -8.08 14.84
C GLY A 16 8.80 -6.74 14.94
N ALA A 17 9.47 -6.37 13.84
CA ALA A 17 10.25 -5.15 13.74
C ALA A 17 9.38 -3.87 13.69
N SER A 18 10.03 -2.73 13.96
CA SER A 18 9.39 -1.41 13.90
C SER A 18 10.35 -0.36 13.31
N GLY A 19 9.82 0.53 12.48
CA GLY A 19 10.54 1.58 11.77
C GLY A 19 9.58 2.68 11.29
N ILE A 20 9.58 3.00 9.99
CA ILE A 20 8.61 3.92 9.36
C ILE A 20 7.22 3.25 9.27
N ARG A 21 7.17 1.92 9.28
CA ARG A 21 5.98 1.09 9.54
C ARG A 21 6.30 0.03 10.61
N SER A 22 5.28 -0.72 11.01
CA SER A 22 5.35 -1.81 11.99
C SER A 22 5.13 -3.13 11.25
N GLU A 23 5.97 -4.14 11.50
CA GLU A 23 5.95 -5.39 10.75
C GLU A 23 4.64 -6.16 10.93
N ASP A 24 4.14 -6.27 12.16
CA ASP A 24 2.83 -6.86 12.47
C ASP A 24 1.71 -6.30 11.59
N ARG A 25 1.66 -4.98 11.39
CA ARG A 25 0.62 -4.32 10.58
C ARG A 25 0.74 -4.63 9.09
N LEU A 26 1.96 -4.60 8.52
CA LEU A 26 2.15 -4.88 7.08
C LEU A 26 1.96 -6.37 6.76
N THR A 27 2.45 -7.25 7.63
CA THR A 27 2.21 -8.70 7.50
C THR A 27 0.72 -9.03 7.60
N MET A 28 -0.02 -8.40 8.52
CA MET A 28 -1.47 -8.57 8.63
C MET A 28 -2.23 -7.99 7.42
N GLU A 29 -1.81 -6.83 6.91
CA GLU A 29 -2.39 -6.23 5.70
C GLU A 29 -2.23 -7.17 4.48
N VAL A 30 -1.00 -7.51 4.14
CA VAL A 30 -0.69 -8.29 2.94
C VAL A 30 -1.12 -9.75 3.10
N GLY A 31 -0.98 -10.31 4.31
CA GLY A 31 -1.36 -11.69 4.61
C GLY A 31 -2.85 -11.97 4.40
N ASN A 32 -3.73 -11.11 4.92
CA ASN A 32 -5.17 -11.27 4.69
C ASN A 32 -5.53 -11.08 3.20
N LYS A 33 -4.96 -10.07 2.54
CA LYS A 33 -5.14 -9.87 1.08
C LYS A 33 -4.70 -11.10 0.27
N VAL A 34 -3.60 -11.76 0.65
CA VAL A 34 -3.12 -12.99 0.00
C VAL A 34 -4.07 -14.17 0.26
N ILE A 35 -4.63 -14.29 1.47
CA ILE A 35 -5.67 -15.29 1.79
C ILE A 35 -6.88 -15.08 0.87
N ASP A 36 -7.51 -13.91 0.92
CA ASP A 36 -8.72 -13.58 0.15
C ASP A 36 -8.54 -13.84 -1.36
N LYS A 37 -7.38 -13.44 -1.90
CA LYS A 37 -7.03 -13.60 -3.32
C LYS A 37 -6.83 -15.06 -3.71
N LEU A 38 -6.16 -15.87 -2.89
CA LEU A 38 -5.99 -17.30 -3.15
C LEU A 38 -7.33 -18.05 -3.07
N GLU A 39 -8.17 -17.73 -2.07
CA GLU A 39 -9.51 -18.31 -1.96
C GLU A 39 -10.38 -17.96 -3.17
N SER A 40 -10.35 -16.70 -3.60
CA SER A 40 -11.09 -16.24 -4.78
C SER A 40 -10.62 -16.85 -6.12
N LEU A 41 -9.37 -17.33 -6.20
CA LEU A 41 -8.84 -18.12 -7.33
C LEU A 41 -9.20 -19.63 -7.25
N GLY A 42 -10.04 -20.04 -6.30
CA GLY A 42 -10.45 -21.42 -6.08
C GLY A 42 -9.36 -22.26 -5.42
N HIS A 43 -8.61 -21.68 -4.47
CA HIS A 43 -7.65 -22.40 -3.65
C HIS A 43 -8.13 -22.49 -2.21
N THR A 44 -7.84 -23.60 -1.53
CA THR A 44 -8.15 -23.71 -0.11
C THR A 44 -7.04 -23.01 0.68
N VAL A 45 -7.37 -22.14 1.62
CA VAL A 45 -6.36 -21.49 2.46
C VAL A 45 -6.51 -21.89 3.92
N ILE A 46 -5.37 -22.08 4.59
CA ILE A 46 -5.27 -22.38 6.01
C ILE A 46 -4.47 -21.24 6.65
N PRO A 47 -5.13 -20.31 7.37
CA PRO A 47 -4.44 -19.32 8.18
C PRO A 47 -3.64 -20.01 9.29
N CYS A 48 -2.32 -19.82 9.28
CA CYS A 48 -1.37 -20.48 10.18
C CYS A 48 -1.03 -19.63 11.43
N LYS A 49 -1.26 -18.32 11.38
CA LYS A 49 -1.01 -17.38 12.48
C LYS A 49 -1.84 -17.72 13.74
N PRO A 50 -1.25 -18.07 14.89
CA PRO A 50 -1.97 -18.27 16.14
C PRO A 50 -2.52 -16.94 16.69
N ASN A 51 -3.54 -16.99 17.55
CA ASN A 51 -4.11 -15.79 18.19
C ASN A 51 -3.46 -15.48 19.55
N SER A 52 -2.78 -16.45 20.16
CA SER A 52 -1.94 -16.26 21.35
C SER A 52 -0.92 -17.40 21.46
N ALA A 53 0.19 -17.16 22.16
CA ALA A 53 1.16 -18.17 22.56
C ALA A 53 1.94 -17.68 23.79
N SER A 54 2.41 -18.59 24.63
CA SER A 54 3.20 -18.22 25.83
C SER A 54 4.65 -17.84 25.54
N THR A 55 5.19 -18.20 24.37
CA THR A 55 6.52 -17.79 23.89
C THR A 55 6.55 -17.74 22.36
N VAL A 56 7.52 -17.01 21.79
CA VAL A 56 7.78 -16.99 20.33
C VAL A 56 8.00 -18.41 19.78
N ASN A 57 8.78 -19.26 20.47
CA ASN A 57 8.98 -20.66 20.05
C ASN A 57 7.68 -21.48 20.03
N ARG A 58 6.71 -21.21 20.92
CA ARG A 58 5.37 -21.84 20.87
C ARG A 58 4.53 -21.28 19.72
N SER A 59 4.62 -19.97 19.44
CA SER A 59 3.98 -19.34 18.28
C SER A 59 4.47 -19.96 16.97
N LEU A 60 5.81 -20.03 16.80
CA LEU A 60 6.47 -20.63 15.64
C LEU A 60 6.11 -22.12 15.46
N GLY A 61 6.08 -22.90 16.55
CA GLY A 61 5.60 -24.28 16.53
C GLY A 61 4.16 -24.40 16.02
N SER A 62 3.23 -23.65 16.61
CA SER A 62 1.80 -23.73 16.24
C SER A 62 1.50 -23.35 14.80
N ARG A 63 2.29 -22.47 14.16
CA ARG A 63 2.18 -22.15 12.72
C ARG A 63 2.50 -23.39 11.86
N CYS A 64 3.59 -24.07 12.21
CA CYS A 64 4.04 -25.29 11.54
C CYS A 64 3.04 -26.43 11.76
N ASP A 65 2.61 -26.64 13.00
CA ASP A 65 1.61 -27.66 13.36
C ASP A 65 0.30 -27.44 12.61
N LYS A 66 -0.16 -26.18 12.48
CA LYS A 66 -1.38 -25.84 11.73
C LYS A 66 -1.22 -26.18 10.24
N ALA A 67 -0.10 -25.85 9.61
CA ALA A 67 0.18 -26.21 8.20
C ALA A 67 0.29 -27.73 7.99
N ASN A 68 1.04 -28.41 8.86
CA ASN A 68 1.31 -29.84 8.82
C ASN A 68 0.04 -30.68 9.01
N ASN A 69 -0.74 -30.38 10.06
CA ASN A 69 -1.94 -31.14 10.41
C ASN A 69 -3.06 -30.97 9.37
N ASN A 70 -3.14 -29.81 8.71
CA ASN A 70 -4.09 -29.59 7.61
C ASN A 70 -3.59 -30.16 6.26
N ARG A 71 -2.35 -30.66 6.19
CA ARG A 71 -1.68 -31.15 4.97
C ARG A 71 -1.83 -30.15 3.82
N VAL A 72 -1.26 -28.96 3.99
CA VAL A 72 -1.17 -27.96 2.93
C VAL A 72 -0.14 -28.39 1.88
N ASP A 73 -0.41 -28.08 0.61
CA ASP A 73 0.45 -28.44 -0.51
C ASP A 73 1.70 -27.54 -0.58
N PHE A 74 1.54 -26.28 -0.14
CA PHE A 74 2.58 -25.26 -0.12
C PHE A 74 2.40 -24.32 1.09
N PHE A 75 3.51 -23.86 1.67
CA PHE A 75 3.53 -22.95 2.81
C PHE A 75 4.16 -21.59 2.45
N VAL A 76 3.55 -20.50 2.92
CA VAL A 76 4.00 -19.12 2.66
C VAL A 76 3.97 -18.35 3.96
N SER A 77 5.13 -17.94 4.46
CA SER A 77 5.25 -17.00 5.57
C SER A 77 5.55 -15.61 5.03
N ILE A 78 4.85 -14.59 5.54
CA ILE A 78 4.91 -13.21 5.05
C ILE A 78 5.47 -12.34 6.18
N HIS A 79 6.58 -11.65 5.89
CA HIS A 79 7.39 -10.83 6.79
C HIS A 79 7.82 -9.53 6.11
N PHE A 80 8.31 -8.56 6.89
CA PHE A 80 8.89 -7.32 6.37
C PHE A 80 10.12 -6.91 7.17
N ASN A 81 11.20 -6.63 6.45
CA ASN A 81 12.55 -6.55 7.01
C ASN A 81 12.80 -5.22 7.73
N ALA A 82 13.85 -5.16 8.55
CA ALA A 82 14.37 -3.92 9.14
C ALA A 82 15.87 -4.07 9.42
N PHE A 83 16.65 -2.99 9.33
CA PHE A 83 18.09 -3.06 9.63
C PHE A 83 18.71 -1.74 10.13
N ASN A 84 18.71 -0.69 9.31
CA ASN A 84 19.45 0.55 9.57
C ASN A 84 18.89 1.80 8.83
N GLY A 85 17.67 1.72 8.28
CA GLY A 85 17.04 2.77 7.46
C GLY A 85 17.63 3.00 6.07
N GLN A 86 18.76 2.39 5.73
CA GLN A 86 19.42 2.50 4.42
C GLN A 86 19.29 1.25 3.57
N ALA A 87 19.24 0.06 4.19
CA ALA A 87 18.92 -1.18 3.50
C ALA A 87 17.56 -1.07 2.79
N ASN A 88 17.44 -1.64 1.59
CA ASN A 88 16.21 -1.60 0.80
C ASN A 88 16.12 -2.82 -0.12
N GLY A 89 14.90 -3.16 -0.54
CA GLY A 89 14.58 -4.21 -1.49
C GLY A 89 13.89 -5.44 -0.89
N THR A 90 13.50 -6.38 -1.75
CA THR A 90 12.83 -7.64 -1.38
C THR A 90 13.79 -8.82 -1.45
N GLU A 91 13.67 -9.77 -0.51
CA GLU A 91 14.32 -11.09 -0.53
C GLU A 91 13.30 -12.19 -0.21
N VAL A 92 13.50 -13.39 -0.76
CA VAL A 92 12.64 -14.55 -0.47
C VAL A 92 13.51 -15.74 -0.07
N PHE A 93 13.18 -16.36 1.06
CA PHE A 93 13.91 -17.50 1.62
C PHE A 93 13.19 -18.80 1.29
N ALA A 94 13.97 -19.83 0.90
CA ALA A 94 13.47 -21.19 0.70
C ALA A 94 14.55 -22.23 1.03
N ILE A 95 14.14 -23.47 1.29
CA ILE A 95 15.05 -24.60 1.56
C ILE A 95 15.09 -25.57 0.37
N SER A 96 13.95 -26.17 0.00
CA SER A 96 13.87 -27.16 -1.08
C SER A 96 13.84 -26.52 -2.48
N ASP A 97 14.26 -27.26 -3.52
CA ASP A 97 14.24 -26.79 -4.91
C ASP A 97 12.85 -26.40 -5.39
N GLY A 98 11.81 -27.11 -4.93
CA GLY A 98 10.41 -26.75 -5.17
C GLY A 98 10.07 -25.38 -4.56
N GLY A 99 10.49 -25.14 -3.31
CA GLY A 99 10.38 -23.83 -2.67
C GLY A 99 11.16 -22.75 -3.42
N ARG A 100 12.42 -23.00 -3.80
CA ARG A 100 13.28 -22.04 -4.53
C ARG A 100 12.69 -21.64 -5.89
N LYS A 101 12.09 -22.58 -6.63
CA LYS A 101 11.42 -22.32 -7.92
C LYS A 101 10.17 -21.44 -7.79
N VAL A 102 9.45 -21.51 -6.68
CA VAL A 102 8.30 -20.62 -6.41
C VAL A 102 8.76 -19.29 -5.82
N ALA A 103 9.75 -19.31 -4.92
CA ALA A 103 10.37 -18.11 -4.36
C ALA A 103 10.90 -17.16 -5.44
N GLN A 104 11.52 -17.69 -6.49
CA GLN A 104 12.00 -16.89 -7.62
C GLN A 104 10.85 -16.17 -8.33
N LYS A 105 9.74 -16.87 -8.63
CA LYS A 105 8.56 -16.26 -9.25
C LYS A 105 7.96 -15.15 -8.39
N VAL A 106 7.81 -15.40 -7.09
CA VAL A 106 7.29 -14.39 -6.14
C VAL A 106 8.21 -13.17 -6.08
N LEU A 107 9.53 -13.39 -6.01
CA LEU A 107 10.53 -12.32 -6.05
C LEU A 107 10.46 -11.53 -7.36
N ASP A 108 10.37 -12.21 -8.51
CA ASP A 108 10.33 -11.59 -9.83
C ASP A 108 9.07 -10.71 -10.01
N GLU A 109 7.91 -11.12 -9.48
CA GLU A 109 6.70 -10.30 -9.50
C GLU A 109 6.80 -9.09 -8.54
N ILE A 110 7.38 -9.24 -7.34
CA ILE A 110 7.56 -8.12 -6.40
C ILE A 110 8.55 -7.09 -6.95
N VAL A 111 9.64 -7.54 -7.60
CA VAL A 111 10.66 -6.66 -8.19
C VAL A 111 10.09 -5.78 -9.32
N LYS A 112 9.05 -6.22 -10.04
CA LYS A 112 8.33 -5.38 -11.02
C LYS A 112 7.65 -4.15 -10.42
N LEU A 113 7.40 -4.15 -9.11
CA LEU A 113 6.87 -3.00 -8.38
C LEU A 113 7.94 -1.91 -8.10
N GLY A 114 9.21 -2.16 -8.46
CA GLY A 114 10.32 -1.22 -8.28
C GLY A 114 11.22 -1.49 -7.08
N PHE A 115 10.93 -2.52 -6.28
CA PHE A 115 11.80 -2.93 -5.17
C PHE A 115 13.15 -3.44 -5.69
N PHE A 116 14.22 -3.12 -4.96
CA PHE A 116 15.55 -3.64 -5.28
C PHE A 116 15.59 -5.17 -5.09
N ASN A 117 16.15 -5.91 -6.05
CA ASN A 117 16.20 -7.37 -6.01
C ASN A 117 17.37 -7.85 -5.13
N ARG A 118 17.08 -8.55 -4.03
CA ARG A 118 18.08 -9.06 -3.08
C ARG A 118 18.24 -10.59 -3.14
N GLY A 119 17.60 -11.24 -4.12
CA GLY A 119 17.78 -12.66 -4.47
C GLY A 119 17.00 -13.67 -3.62
N VAL A 120 16.94 -14.91 -4.11
CA VAL A 120 16.36 -16.06 -3.39
C VAL A 120 17.40 -16.74 -2.49
N LYS A 121 17.26 -16.57 -1.17
CA LYS A 121 18.25 -16.96 -0.16
C LYS A 121 17.94 -18.32 0.48
N SER A 122 18.91 -18.87 1.22
CA SER A 122 18.72 -20.11 1.96
C SER A 122 17.92 -19.86 3.25
N GLY A 123 16.74 -20.46 3.32
CA GLY A 123 15.88 -20.45 4.52
C GLY A 123 16.32 -21.41 5.61
N SER A 124 17.50 -22.06 5.51
CA SER A 124 17.94 -23.16 6.38
C SER A 124 18.14 -22.81 7.86
N HIS A 125 18.03 -21.53 8.23
CA HIS A 125 18.07 -21.02 9.60
C HIS A 125 16.68 -20.68 10.17
N LEU A 126 15.67 -20.49 9.32
CA LEU A 126 14.34 -20.01 9.69
C LEU A 126 13.48 -21.16 10.25
N TYR A 127 12.88 -20.96 11.43
CA TYR A 127 12.15 -22.02 12.13
C TYR A 127 11.03 -22.63 11.28
N VAL A 128 10.17 -21.78 10.70
CA VAL A 128 8.96 -22.25 10.00
C VAL A 128 9.29 -23.11 8.78
N LEU A 129 10.28 -22.72 7.98
CA LEU A 129 10.71 -23.46 6.79
C LEU A 129 11.41 -24.79 7.13
N ARG A 130 11.99 -24.91 8.32
CA ARG A 130 12.60 -26.16 8.83
C ARG A 130 11.61 -27.12 9.48
N ARG A 131 10.40 -26.68 9.79
CA ARG A 131 9.41 -27.42 10.61
C ARG A 131 8.08 -27.65 9.89
N THR A 132 7.92 -27.11 8.70
CA THR A 132 6.85 -27.45 7.76
C THR A 132 7.26 -28.67 6.92
N ASN A 133 6.32 -29.60 6.71
CA ASN A 133 6.57 -30.87 6.03
C ASN A 133 6.44 -30.78 4.50
N MET A 134 5.93 -29.67 3.98
CA MET A 134 5.73 -29.39 2.56
C MET A 134 6.70 -28.31 2.06
N PRO A 135 6.91 -28.14 0.74
CA PRO A 135 7.66 -27.01 0.22
C PRO A 135 7.06 -25.67 0.66
N GLY A 136 7.91 -24.70 0.96
CA GLY A 136 7.46 -23.39 1.36
C GLY A 136 8.53 -22.31 1.28
N ILE A 137 8.08 -21.06 1.47
CA ILE A 137 8.87 -19.84 1.37
C ILE A 137 8.58 -18.90 2.55
N LEU A 138 9.56 -18.07 2.91
CA LEU A 138 9.35 -16.87 3.73
C LEU A 138 9.71 -15.65 2.89
N ILE A 139 8.79 -14.70 2.79
CA ILE A 139 8.91 -13.51 1.95
C ILE A 139 9.24 -12.31 2.85
N GLU A 140 10.36 -11.65 2.59
CA GLU A 140 10.63 -10.30 3.09
C GLU A 140 10.13 -9.32 2.03
N GLY A 141 8.93 -8.77 2.25
CA GLY A 141 8.25 -7.94 1.24
C GLY A 141 9.07 -6.72 0.85
N CYS A 142 9.55 -5.98 1.85
CA CYS A 142 10.51 -4.86 1.73
C CYS A 142 10.96 -4.39 3.13
N PHE A 143 11.79 -3.36 3.23
CA PHE A 143 12.32 -2.83 4.51
C PHE A 143 11.40 -1.75 5.11
N ILE A 144 10.83 -2.00 6.31
CA ILE A 144 9.88 -1.10 6.99
C ILE A 144 10.50 0.15 7.58
N ASP A 145 11.81 0.15 7.78
CA ASP A 145 12.63 1.27 8.24
C ASP A 145 13.19 2.10 7.07
N SER A 146 13.11 1.57 5.85
CA SER A 146 13.67 2.19 4.66
C SER A 146 12.72 3.17 4.00
N ALA A 147 13.09 4.45 4.02
CA ALA A 147 12.27 5.50 3.38
C ALA A 147 12.04 5.24 1.88
N LYS A 148 13.01 4.62 1.20
CA LYS A 148 12.95 4.28 -0.23
C LYS A 148 11.92 3.19 -0.53
N ASP A 149 11.88 2.13 0.27
CA ASP A 149 10.88 1.06 0.10
C ASP A 149 9.49 1.53 0.53
N MET A 150 9.40 2.23 1.66
CA MET A 150 8.14 2.76 2.19
C MET A 150 7.54 3.90 1.35
N GLN A 151 8.30 4.47 0.41
CA GLN A 151 7.81 5.40 -0.61
C GLN A 151 7.06 4.70 -1.75
N ILE A 152 7.43 3.45 -2.08
CA ILE A 152 6.84 2.66 -3.18
C ILE A 152 5.93 1.50 -2.70
N TYR A 153 5.85 1.27 -1.38
CA TYR A 153 5.00 0.24 -0.80
C TYR A 153 3.50 0.52 -0.99
N ASP A 154 2.83 -0.45 -1.61
CA ASP A 154 1.39 -0.61 -1.71
C ASP A 154 1.08 -2.08 -1.35
N GLY A 155 0.30 -2.31 -0.28
CA GLY A 155 0.00 -3.65 0.22
C GLY A 155 -0.94 -4.46 -0.69
N GLU A 156 -1.74 -3.80 -1.52
CA GLU A 156 -2.57 -4.43 -2.54
C GLU A 156 -1.71 -4.91 -3.72
N ALA A 157 -0.77 -4.07 -4.18
CA ALA A 157 0.21 -4.43 -5.20
C ALA A 157 1.14 -5.57 -4.74
N MET A 158 1.64 -5.50 -3.49
CA MET A 158 2.44 -6.55 -2.87
C MET A 158 1.67 -7.89 -2.81
N ALA A 159 0.42 -7.88 -2.33
CA ALA A 159 -0.41 -9.09 -2.30
C ALA A 159 -0.70 -9.65 -3.71
N ASN A 160 -0.96 -8.79 -4.69
CA ASN A 160 -1.14 -9.19 -6.09
C ASN A 160 0.12 -9.84 -6.67
N ALA A 161 1.31 -9.28 -6.43
CA ALA A 161 2.60 -9.83 -6.86
C ALA A 161 2.88 -11.20 -6.24
N ILE A 162 2.65 -11.35 -4.93
CA ILE A 162 2.78 -12.63 -4.22
C ILE A 162 1.85 -13.69 -4.84
N VAL A 163 0.57 -13.37 -5.04
CA VAL A 163 -0.40 -14.31 -5.62
C VAL A 163 -0.07 -14.66 -7.08
N ALA A 164 0.42 -13.70 -7.87
CA ALA A 164 0.88 -13.95 -9.23
C ALA A 164 2.09 -14.91 -9.26
N GLY A 165 3.09 -14.71 -8.39
CA GLY A 165 4.24 -15.59 -8.28
C GLY A 165 3.91 -17.00 -7.78
N LEU A 166 2.96 -17.12 -6.85
CA LEU A 166 2.47 -18.40 -6.32
C LEU A 166 1.65 -19.21 -7.34
N THR A 167 0.75 -18.55 -8.08
CA THR A 167 -0.27 -19.22 -8.90
C THR A 167 0.00 -19.20 -10.40
N GLY A 168 0.86 -18.30 -10.88
CA GLY A 168 1.02 -18.00 -12.31
C GLY A 168 -0.18 -17.26 -12.93
N LYS A 169 -1.12 -16.77 -12.12
CA LYS A 169 -2.30 -16.00 -12.55
C LYS A 169 -2.27 -14.60 -11.94
N ALA A 170 -2.65 -13.59 -12.72
CA ALA A 170 -3.14 -12.35 -12.11
C ALA A 170 -4.35 -12.68 -11.22
N ALA A 171 -4.44 -12.02 -10.06
CA ALA A 171 -5.52 -12.23 -9.09
C ALA A 171 -6.84 -11.60 -9.58
N ASN A 172 -7.49 -12.26 -10.55
CA ASN A 172 -8.78 -11.85 -11.08
C ASN A 172 -9.87 -12.01 -10.02
N THR A 173 -10.43 -10.90 -9.57
CA THR A 173 -11.57 -10.84 -8.65
C THR A 173 -12.79 -11.58 -9.24
N PRO A 174 -13.51 -12.40 -8.46
CA PRO A 174 -14.79 -12.98 -8.89
C PRO A 174 -15.82 -11.88 -9.10
N ALA A 175 -16.34 -11.77 -10.32
CA ALA A 175 -17.43 -10.87 -10.66
C ALA A 175 -18.76 -11.63 -10.68
N ASN A 176 -19.71 -11.22 -9.83
CA ASN A 176 -21.11 -11.37 -10.18
C ASN A 176 -21.44 -10.38 -11.32
N PRO A 177 -22.36 -10.73 -12.25
CA PRO A 177 -22.47 -10.01 -13.50
C PRO A 177 -23.12 -8.63 -13.36
N VAL A 178 -22.33 -7.59 -13.64
CA VAL A 178 -22.80 -6.30 -14.17
C VAL A 178 -22.08 -6.08 -15.51
N PRO A 179 -22.72 -5.60 -16.58
CA PRO A 179 -22.09 -5.55 -17.90
C PRO A 179 -20.81 -4.70 -18.00
N ASN A 180 -19.86 -5.22 -18.79
CA ASN A 180 -18.64 -4.59 -19.35
C ASN A 180 -18.80 -3.07 -19.65
N VAL A 181 -17.85 -2.13 -19.45
CA VAL A 181 -16.35 -2.04 -19.47
C VAL A 181 -15.94 -0.70 -18.74
N PRO A 182 -14.70 -0.36 -18.24
CA PRO A 182 -13.41 -1.07 -18.01
C PRO A 182 -12.85 -0.99 -16.54
N VAL A 183 -11.53 -1.24 -16.43
CA VAL A 183 -10.52 -1.18 -15.34
C VAL A 183 -10.35 0.16 -14.59
N ASN A 184 -10.04 0.09 -13.27
CA ASN A 184 -9.62 1.22 -12.39
C ASN A 184 -8.08 1.26 -12.15
N PRO A 185 -7.48 2.41 -11.75
CA PRO A 185 -6.52 2.42 -10.65
C PRO A 185 -6.81 3.49 -9.58
N VAL A 186 -6.14 3.42 -8.44
CA VAL A 186 -6.75 3.02 -7.11
C VAL A 186 -6.76 4.15 -5.78
N PRO A 187 -6.01 4.59 -4.57
CA PRO A 187 -4.82 4.39 -3.51
C PRO A 187 -4.89 4.69 -1.93
N ASN A 188 -4.16 3.89 -1.12
CA ASN A 188 -3.36 4.28 0.09
C ASN A 188 -3.94 5.11 1.30
N ALA A 189 -3.36 4.86 2.48
CA ALA A 189 -3.50 5.67 3.72
C ALA A 189 -2.12 5.97 4.36
N PRO A 190 -2.03 6.74 5.47
CA PRO A 190 -1.95 6.04 6.77
C PRO A 190 -2.49 6.79 8.03
N ALA A 191 -2.84 6.02 9.06
CA ALA A 191 -2.74 6.38 10.49
C ALA A 191 -3.33 7.72 10.99
N ASN A 192 -4.65 7.76 11.15
CA ASN A 192 -5.32 8.17 12.40
C ASN A 192 -6.75 7.65 12.32
N SER A 193 -7.52 7.60 13.42
CA SER A 193 -8.98 7.47 13.30
C SER A 193 -9.59 8.81 12.90
N VAL A 194 -9.21 9.29 11.71
CA VAL A 194 -9.95 10.35 11.02
C VAL A 194 -11.30 9.74 10.68
N ILE A 195 -12.32 10.17 11.42
CA ILE A 195 -13.70 9.92 11.05
C ILE A 195 -13.89 10.71 9.76
N ASP A 196 -13.93 10.00 8.62
CA ASP A 196 -14.45 10.57 7.38
C ASP A 196 -15.91 10.94 7.63
N GLU A 197 -16.35 12.09 7.11
CA GLU A 197 -17.77 12.46 7.17
C GLU A 197 -18.51 11.48 6.24
N GLU A 198 -19.08 10.45 6.86
CA GLU A 198 -19.44 9.15 6.30
C GLU A 198 -18.25 8.24 5.98
N GLN A 199 -18.39 6.93 6.28
CA GLN A 199 -17.56 5.87 5.70
C GLN A 199 -17.95 5.67 4.23
N ASN A 200 -17.77 6.70 3.41
CA ASN A 200 -18.58 6.83 2.20
C ASN A 200 -18.14 5.83 1.11
N LYS A 201 -18.98 4.81 0.94
CA LYS A 201 -18.86 3.74 -0.06
C LYS A 201 -19.13 4.23 -1.48
N ASP A 202 -19.70 5.42 -1.65
CA ASP A 202 -19.93 6.00 -2.96
C ASP A 202 -18.61 6.32 -3.65
N LYS A 203 -18.43 5.77 -4.85
CA LYS A 203 -17.34 6.11 -5.78
C LYS A 203 -17.90 6.65 -7.09
N SER A 204 -19.10 7.25 -7.06
CA SER A 204 -19.75 7.89 -8.20
C SER A 204 -18.85 8.91 -8.88
N ILE A 205 -19.11 9.12 -10.17
CA ILE A 205 -18.39 10.12 -10.95
C ILE A 205 -18.76 11.53 -10.46
N LEU A 206 -19.98 11.71 -9.93
CA LEU A 206 -20.42 12.92 -9.25
C LEU A 206 -19.54 13.26 -8.03
N ARG A 207 -19.36 12.29 -7.10
CA ARG A 207 -18.46 12.48 -5.94
C ARG A 207 -17.02 12.74 -6.39
N LEU A 208 -16.58 12.11 -7.48
CA LEU A 208 -15.23 12.31 -8.04
C LEU A 208 -15.06 13.73 -8.62
N GLN A 209 -16.03 14.21 -9.40
CA GLN A 209 -16.06 15.57 -9.96
C GLN A 209 -16.07 16.62 -8.85
N GLN A 210 -16.95 16.46 -7.85
CA GLN A 210 -17.01 17.29 -6.63
C GLN A 210 -15.68 17.32 -5.89
N SER A 211 -15.05 16.16 -5.72
CA SER A 211 -13.79 16.06 -5.00
C SER A 211 -12.63 16.71 -5.76
N LEU A 212 -12.56 16.54 -7.08
CA LEU A 212 -11.56 17.20 -7.93
C LEU A 212 -11.78 18.72 -7.98
N ASN A 213 -13.03 19.19 -8.10
CA ASN A 213 -13.39 20.61 -8.00
C ASN A 213 -12.97 21.21 -6.63
N ARG A 214 -13.23 20.49 -5.53
CA ARG A 214 -12.78 20.88 -4.18
C ARG A 214 -11.25 20.91 -4.06
N LEU A 215 -10.54 19.97 -4.69
CA LEU A 215 -9.08 20.01 -4.76
C LEU A 215 -8.52 21.03 -5.79
N LYS A 216 -9.38 21.85 -6.41
CA LYS A 216 -9.05 22.81 -7.47
C LYS A 216 -8.29 22.17 -8.65
N ILE A 217 -8.60 20.91 -8.94
CA ILE A 217 -8.12 20.21 -10.12
C ILE A 217 -9.06 20.50 -11.28
N THR A 218 -8.49 21.00 -12.36
CA THR A 218 -9.20 21.36 -13.58
C THR A 218 -9.04 20.27 -14.65
N ASP A 219 -9.83 20.37 -15.72
CA ASP A 219 -9.51 19.72 -16.99
C ASP A 219 -8.17 20.23 -17.59
N LYS A 220 -7.77 19.63 -18.72
CA LYS A 220 -6.59 20.04 -19.51
C LYS A 220 -6.64 21.46 -20.07
N ASN A 221 -7.82 22.08 -20.14
CA ASN A 221 -8.04 23.45 -20.62
C ASN A 221 -8.08 24.47 -19.47
N ASN A 222 -7.75 24.04 -18.23
CA ASN A 222 -7.82 24.81 -17.00
C ASN A 222 -9.23 25.27 -16.59
N ARG A 223 -10.26 24.48 -16.94
CA ARG A 223 -11.66 24.69 -16.54
C ARG A 223 -12.05 23.77 -15.38
N PRO A 224 -12.92 24.22 -14.44
CA PRO A 224 -13.56 23.33 -13.47
C PRO A 224 -14.37 22.23 -14.17
N LEU A 225 -14.65 21.14 -13.46
CA LEU A 225 -15.50 20.07 -13.95
C LEU A 225 -16.99 20.42 -13.77
N THR A 226 -17.81 20.06 -14.75
CA THR A 226 -19.25 19.95 -14.55
C THR A 226 -19.54 18.75 -13.66
N GLU A 227 -20.45 18.90 -12.71
CA GLU A 227 -20.86 17.85 -11.77
C GLU A 227 -22.09 17.11 -12.31
N ASP A 228 -21.90 16.42 -13.45
CA ASP A 228 -22.93 15.76 -14.25
C ASP A 228 -22.97 14.22 -14.09
N ASN A 229 -22.11 13.65 -13.24
CA ASN A 229 -21.91 12.21 -13.07
C ASN A 229 -21.40 11.48 -14.33
N SER A 230 -20.82 12.19 -15.30
CA SER A 230 -20.34 11.65 -16.58
C SER A 230 -18.82 11.52 -16.64
N MET A 231 -18.32 10.35 -17.10
CA MET A 231 -16.90 10.13 -17.38
C MET A 231 -16.50 10.76 -18.74
N GLY A 232 -16.73 12.06 -18.88
CA GLY A 232 -16.39 12.82 -20.08
C GLY A 232 -14.88 13.13 -20.20
N PRO A 233 -14.41 13.56 -21.38
CA PRO A 233 -12.98 13.86 -21.60
C PRO A 233 -12.41 14.94 -20.67
N ALA A 234 -13.25 15.86 -20.17
CA ALA A 234 -12.86 16.82 -19.14
C ALA A 234 -12.49 16.09 -17.84
N THR A 235 -13.41 15.27 -17.32
CA THR A 235 -13.25 14.45 -16.11
C THR A 235 -12.01 13.55 -16.19
N SER A 236 -11.83 12.77 -17.26
CA SER A 236 -10.64 11.92 -17.43
C SER A 236 -9.34 12.73 -17.46
N SER A 237 -9.32 13.89 -18.14
CA SER A 237 -8.12 14.74 -18.18
C SER A 237 -7.79 15.40 -16.82
N ALA A 238 -8.81 15.68 -16.00
CA ALA A 238 -8.64 16.15 -14.63
C ALA A 238 -8.12 15.03 -13.70
N ILE A 239 -8.61 13.80 -13.87
CA ILE A 239 -8.07 12.63 -13.16
C ILE A 239 -6.60 12.41 -13.52
N GLU A 240 -6.23 12.45 -14.81
CA GLU A 240 -4.82 12.42 -15.23
C GLU A 240 -4.00 13.55 -14.62
N LYS A 241 -4.50 14.79 -14.62
CA LYS A 241 -3.82 15.95 -14.03
C LYS A 241 -3.56 15.71 -12.54
N PHE A 242 -4.56 15.25 -11.79
CA PHE A 242 -4.41 14.87 -10.38
C PHE A 242 -3.40 13.74 -10.17
N GLN A 243 -3.49 12.66 -10.96
CA GLN A 243 -2.58 11.50 -10.87
C GLN A 243 -1.11 11.92 -11.06
N ARG A 244 -0.83 12.76 -12.08
CA ARG A 244 0.50 13.33 -12.33
C ARG A 244 0.97 14.21 -11.17
N ILE A 245 0.09 15.02 -10.59
CA ILE A 245 0.39 15.85 -9.40
C ILE A 245 0.77 14.98 -8.21
N VAL A 246 -0.04 13.96 -7.85
CA VAL A 246 0.22 13.14 -6.65
C VAL A 246 1.21 11.99 -6.87
N GLY A 247 1.77 11.85 -8.07
CA GLY A 247 2.82 10.88 -8.39
C GLY A 247 2.35 9.44 -8.52
N VAL A 248 1.12 9.21 -8.98
CA VAL A 248 0.58 7.87 -9.30
C VAL A 248 0.35 7.71 -10.81
N LEU A 249 0.11 6.48 -11.26
CA LEU A 249 0.00 6.16 -12.70
C LEU A 249 -1.13 6.98 -13.38
N PRO A 250 -0.84 7.82 -14.39
CA PRO A 250 -1.84 8.69 -15.01
C PRO A 250 -2.64 7.95 -16.08
N THR A 251 -3.76 7.38 -15.66
CA THR A 251 -4.67 6.58 -16.50
C THR A 251 -6.00 7.28 -16.83
N GLY A 252 -6.36 8.35 -16.13
CA GLY A 252 -7.66 9.01 -16.25
C GLY A 252 -8.83 8.30 -15.54
N ILE A 253 -8.57 7.35 -14.61
CA ILE A 253 -9.57 6.53 -13.89
C ILE A 253 -9.19 6.36 -12.38
N ALA A 254 -10.15 6.07 -11.45
CA ALA A 254 -9.98 6.12 -9.97
C ALA A 254 -10.51 4.87 -9.15
N GLY A 255 -9.89 4.42 -8.01
CA GLY A 255 -10.30 3.23 -7.15
C GLY A 255 -9.69 3.05 -5.68
N ASN A 256 -8.68 2.16 -5.37
CA ASN A 256 -7.61 2.14 -4.24
C ASN A 256 -5.96 1.80 -4.45
N THR A 257 -4.85 2.22 -5.26
CA THR A 257 -4.07 3.17 -6.35
C THR A 257 -4.10 4.79 -6.84
N THR A 258 -5.19 5.61 -7.16
CA THR A 258 -5.59 7.06 -7.46
C THR A 258 -6.62 7.86 -6.52
N TRP A 259 -7.94 7.51 -6.37
CA TRP A 259 -9.01 7.95 -5.37
C TRP A 259 -8.61 8.28 -3.90
N ASP A 260 -8.39 7.35 -2.96
CA ASP A 260 -8.03 7.58 -1.53
C ASP A 260 -6.79 8.48 -1.26
N ALA A 261 -6.06 8.96 -2.27
CA ALA A 261 -5.14 10.11 -2.15
C ALA A 261 -5.93 11.42 -2.05
N ILE A 262 -7.03 11.55 -2.80
CA ILE A 262 -8.09 12.55 -2.59
C ILE A 262 -8.56 12.47 -1.14
N ASN A 263 -8.82 11.27 -0.60
CA ASN A 263 -9.26 11.12 0.80
C ASN A 263 -8.15 11.52 1.79
N GLN A 264 -6.89 11.14 1.56
CA GLN A 264 -5.74 11.58 2.37
C GLN A 264 -5.58 13.11 2.39
N ILE A 265 -5.84 13.79 1.28
CA ILE A 265 -5.78 15.26 1.18
C ILE A 265 -7.03 15.90 1.80
N LEU A 266 -8.22 15.39 1.53
CA LEU A 266 -9.50 15.88 2.07
C LEU A 266 -9.64 15.61 3.58
N ALA A 267 -8.88 14.67 4.14
CA ALA A 267 -8.69 14.50 5.58
C ALA A 267 -7.99 15.70 6.25
N LYS A 268 -7.44 16.67 5.49
CA LYS A 268 -6.99 18.00 5.95
C LYS A 268 -6.11 17.97 7.21
N ARG A 269 -5.22 16.97 7.28
CA ARG A 269 -4.35 16.71 8.43
C ARG A 269 -3.34 17.84 8.63
N VAL A 270 -2.99 18.12 9.88
CA VAL A 270 -1.92 19.09 10.18
C VAL A 270 -0.58 18.58 9.64
N ILE A 271 0.10 19.40 8.85
CA ILE A 271 1.45 19.11 8.34
C ILE A 271 2.43 20.13 8.93
N GLN A 272 3.58 19.64 9.39
CA GLN A 272 4.72 20.42 9.87
C GLN A 272 6.03 19.75 9.45
N GLY A 273 7.17 20.45 9.57
CA GLY A 273 8.45 20.11 8.92
C GLY A 273 9.17 18.81 9.34
N THR A 274 8.57 17.95 10.16
CA THR A 274 9.16 16.68 10.59
C THR A 274 8.68 15.51 9.73
N HIS A 275 9.47 15.13 8.73
CA HIS A 275 9.41 13.86 7.97
C HIS A 275 8.12 13.57 7.17
N ALA A 276 7.21 14.54 7.03
CA ALA A 276 6.05 14.39 6.17
C ALA A 276 6.47 14.23 4.69
N SER A 277 5.98 13.16 4.04
CA SER A 277 6.28 12.84 2.64
C SER A 277 5.14 12.07 1.97
N GLY A 278 5.13 12.02 0.64
CA GLY A 278 4.12 11.32 -0.16
C GLY A 278 3.02 12.20 -0.76
N VAL A 279 1.88 11.59 -1.09
CA VAL A 279 0.82 12.18 -1.96
C VAL A 279 0.30 13.54 -1.50
N ILE A 280 0.13 13.72 -0.18
CA ILE A 280 -0.38 14.96 0.40
C ILE A 280 0.63 16.10 0.20
N ILE A 281 1.93 15.81 0.29
CA ILE A 281 3.01 16.77 0.10
C ILE A 281 3.14 17.15 -1.37
N LYS A 282 3.05 16.19 -2.29
CA LYS A 282 3.06 16.47 -3.73
C LYS A 282 1.91 17.39 -4.16
N TYR A 283 0.69 17.12 -3.67
CA TYR A 283 -0.45 18.00 -3.89
C TYR A 283 -0.22 19.40 -3.28
N LEU A 284 0.24 19.47 -2.03
CA LEU A 284 0.52 20.72 -1.34
C LEU A 284 1.55 21.56 -2.11
N GLN A 285 2.66 20.95 -2.55
CA GLN A 285 3.70 21.58 -3.37
C GLN A 285 3.12 22.18 -4.66
N TYR A 286 2.38 21.38 -5.44
CA TYR A 286 1.66 21.88 -6.62
C TYR A 286 0.76 23.08 -6.30
N ARG A 287 0.05 23.06 -5.16
CA ARG A 287 -0.87 24.15 -4.77
C ARG A 287 -0.18 25.41 -4.25
N VAL A 288 1.06 25.33 -3.74
CA VAL A 288 1.86 26.50 -3.31
C VAL A 288 2.90 26.94 -4.36
N GLY A 289 2.95 26.29 -5.53
CA GLY A 289 3.90 26.62 -6.60
C GLY A 289 5.33 26.13 -6.36
N ALA A 290 5.50 25.04 -5.59
CA ALA A 290 6.75 24.32 -5.42
C ALA A 290 6.81 23.07 -6.32
N ASP A 291 8.01 22.54 -6.52
CA ASP A 291 8.24 21.29 -7.25
C ASP A 291 7.59 20.10 -6.50
N PRO A 292 6.70 19.30 -7.11
CA PRO A 292 6.02 18.17 -6.47
C PRO A 292 6.91 16.94 -6.19
N ASP A 293 8.10 17.12 -5.61
CA ASP A 293 9.01 16.00 -5.27
C ASP A 293 8.40 15.03 -4.24
N GLY A 294 7.51 15.51 -3.38
CA GLY A 294 6.81 14.77 -2.33
C GLY A 294 7.50 14.78 -0.98
N ILE A 295 8.46 15.68 -0.75
CA ILE A 295 9.28 15.79 0.45
C ILE A 295 9.05 17.16 1.12
N TYR A 296 8.75 17.16 2.42
CA TYR A 296 8.73 18.41 3.19
C TYR A 296 10.17 18.84 3.50
N GLY A 297 10.82 19.52 2.54
CA GLY A 297 12.12 20.16 2.70
C GLY A 297 12.05 21.69 2.76
N PRO A 298 13.19 22.40 2.90
CA PRO A 298 13.22 23.86 3.07
C PRO A 298 12.57 24.66 1.93
N LYS A 299 12.61 24.15 0.68
CA LYS A 299 11.89 24.75 -0.46
C LYS A 299 10.37 24.68 -0.29
N THR A 300 9.87 23.53 0.15
CA THR A 300 8.46 23.27 0.44
C THR A 300 7.98 24.18 1.58
N GLU A 301 8.75 24.27 2.67
CA GLU A 301 8.47 25.16 3.80
C GLU A 301 8.41 26.63 3.37
N ALA A 302 9.40 27.12 2.62
CA ALA A 302 9.44 28.50 2.14
C ALA A 302 8.25 28.84 1.23
N ALA A 303 7.83 27.91 0.36
CA ALA A 303 6.66 28.10 -0.49
C ALA A 303 5.34 28.12 0.32
N ILE A 304 5.22 27.28 1.35
CA ILE A 304 4.07 27.28 2.27
C ILE A 304 4.01 28.60 3.07
N LYS A 305 5.14 29.06 3.63
CA LYS A 305 5.23 30.34 4.35
C LYS A 305 4.86 31.53 3.47
N LYS A 306 5.32 31.53 2.21
CA LYS A 306 4.92 32.52 1.20
C LYS A 306 3.42 32.46 0.90
N PHE A 307 2.86 31.27 0.69
CA PHE A 307 1.43 31.08 0.46
C PHE A 307 0.57 31.56 1.65
N GLN A 308 0.99 31.24 2.88
CA GLN A 308 0.34 31.71 4.11
C GLN A 308 0.32 33.23 4.17
N GLN A 309 1.49 33.88 4.00
CA GLN A 309 1.63 35.33 3.98
C GLN A 309 0.72 35.99 2.91
N GLN A 310 0.70 35.43 1.69
CA GLN A 310 -0.15 35.92 0.58
C GLN A 310 -1.66 35.75 0.85
N ASN A 311 -2.06 34.87 1.77
CA ASN A 311 -3.45 34.59 2.12
C ASN A 311 -3.91 35.24 3.44
N GLY A 312 -3.05 36.04 4.09
CA GLY A 312 -3.34 36.67 5.38
C GLY A 312 -3.27 35.72 6.57
N LEU A 313 -2.48 34.64 6.47
CA LEU A 313 -2.24 33.67 7.53
C LEU A 313 -0.85 33.86 8.16
N THR A 314 -0.66 33.36 9.38
CA THR A 314 0.65 33.23 10.02
C THR A 314 1.59 32.42 9.13
N ALA A 315 2.77 32.96 8.80
CA ALA A 315 3.76 32.30 7.96
C ALA A 315 4.67 31.35 8.77
N ASP A 316 4.06 30.41 9.49
CA ASP A 316 4.73 29.45 10.37
C ASP A 316 5.22 28.17 9.66
N GLY A 317 4.71 27.88 8.45
CA GLY A 317 4.98 26.65 7.69
C GLY A 317 4.02 25.50 8.03
N ILE A 318 3.09 25.68 8.96
CA ILE A 318 2.19 24.64 9.45
C ILE A 318 0.89 24.66 8.63
N VAL A 319 0.60 23.56 7.93
CA VAL A 319 -0.65 23.43 7.16
C VAL A 319 -1.76 22.92 8.07
N GLY A 320 -2.26 23.82 8.92
CA GLY A 320 -3.45 23.63 9.74
C GLY A 320 -4.76 23.87 8.98
N SER A 321 -5.88 23.86 9.69
CA SER A 321 -7.24 24.01 9.13
C SER A 321 -7.43 25.26 8.27
N MET A 322 -6.91 26.42 8.71
CA MET A 322 -7.00 27.68 7.95
C MET A 322 -6.19 27.64 6.65
N SER A 323 -4.98 27.06 6.71
CA SER A 323 -4.14 26.83 5.51
C SER A 323 -4.86 25.89 4.53
N TRP A 324 -5.45 24.81 5.03
CA TRP A 324 -6.27 23.90 4.21
C TRP A 324 -7.50 24.57 3.60
N GLN A 325 -8.21 25.42 4.33
CA GLN A 325 -9.35 26.16 3.81
C GLN A 325 -8.93 27.09 2.67
N LYS A 326 -7.82 27.83 2.81
CA LYS A 326 -7.27 28.67 1.74
C LYS A 326 -6.75 27.87 0.54
N LEU A 327 -6.39 26.60 0.73
CA LEU A 327 -6.03 25.71 -0.37
C LEU A 327 -7.28 25.21 -1.12
N ILE A 328 -8.29 24.68 -0.44
CA ILE A 328 -9.36 23.90 -1.11
C ILE A 328 -10.69 24.66 -1.33
N ASN A 329 -10.86 25.88 -0.80
CA ASN A 329 -12.05 26.71 -1.05
C ASN A 329 -11.86 27.71 -2.20
#